data_AF-A0A4R3VRC1-F1
#
_entry.id   AF-A0A4R3VRC1-F1
#
_cell.length_a   1.000
_cell.length_b   1.000
_cell.length_c   1.000
_cell.angle_alpha   90.00
_cell.angle_beta   90.00
_cell.angle_gamma   90.00
#
_symmetry.space_group_name_H-M   'P 1'
#
loop_
_entity.id
_entity.type
_entity.pdbx_description
1 polymer ?
#
loop_
_entity_poly.entity_id
_entity_poly.type
_entity_poly.pdbx_seq_one_letter_code
_entity_poly.pdbx_strand_id
1 'polypeptide(L)'
;MENLLFLNIGPAEILLIMIWGIFMLIPLTLMIIAFIDLFKRDFKNNNVDRLLIGLMILLAPFLGSLIYIISIRKHYKIKIPAY
;
A
#
# COMPACT_ATOMS: atom_id res chain seq x y z
N MET A 1 -32.57 -3.58 -12.64
CA MET A 1 -31.87 -3.69 -13.95
C MET A 1 -31.91 -2.38 -14.73
N GLU A 2 -32.87 -1.49 -14.47
CA GLU A 2 -32.99 -0.19 -15.16
C GLU A 2 -31.83 0.79 -14.88
N ASN A 3 -31.19 0.74 -13.70
CA ASN A 3 -30.12 1.68 -13.34
C ASN A 3 -28.78 1.43 -14.07
N LEU A 4 -28.55 0.23 -14.62
CA LEU A 4 -27.32 -0.10 -15.38
C LEU A 4 -27.41 0.35 -16.86
N LEU A 5 -28.63 0.51 -17.38
CA LEU A 5 -28.91 1.01 -18.73
C LEU A 5 -28.59 2.52 -18.87
N PHE A 6 -28.59 3.29 -17.78
CA PHE A 6 -28.26 4.73 -17.82
C PHE A 6 -26.80 5.01 -18.20
N LEU A 7 -25.88 4.09 -17.87
CA LEU A 7 -24.46 4.19 -18.21
C LEU A 7 -24.10 3.46 -19.53
N ASN A 8 -25.06 2.79 -20.17
CA ASN A 8 -24.86 1.94 -21.35
C ASN A 8 -23.72 0.90 -21.17
N ILE A 9 -23.56 0.38 -19.94
CA ILE A 9 -22.51 -0.58 -19.58
C ILE A 9 -23.07 -1.98 -19.76
N GLY A 10 -22.45 -2.76 -20.66
CA GLY A 10 -22.78 -4.15 -20.88
C GLY A 10 -22.17 -5.10 -19.83
N PRO A 11 -22.53 -6.40 -19.88
CA PRO A 11 -22.01 -7.40 -18.94
C PRO A 11 -20.48 -7.55 -18.97
N ALA A 12 -19.85 -7.33 -20.13
CA ALA A 12 -18.39 -7.42 -20.29
C ALA A 12 -17.66 -6.28 -19.57
N GLU A 13 -18.22 -5.07 -19.63
CA GLU A 13 -17.70 -3.89 -18.97
C GLU A 13 -17.87 -3.99 -17.45
N ILE A 14 -18.98 -4.56 -16.97
CA ILE A 14 -19.17 -4.87 -15.54
C ILE A 14 -18.08 -5.82 -15.05
N LEU A 15 -17.83 -6.91 -15.79
CA LEU A 15 -16.79 -7.87 -15.45
C LEU A 15 -15.40 -7.22 -15.39
N LEU A 16 -15.11 -6.33 -16.36
CA LEU A 16 -13.87 -5.57 -16.40
C LEU A 16 -13.75 -4.68 -15.15
N ILE A 17 -14.77 -3.91 -14.80
CA ILE A 17 -14.78 -3.05 -13.60
C ILE A 17 -14.56 -3.87 -12.33
N MET A 18 -15.18 -5.05 -12.22
CA MET A 18 -15.00 -5.93 -11.06
C MET A 18 -13.56 -6.43 -10.95
N ILE A 19 -12.96 -6.88 -12.05
CA ILE A 19 -11.58 -7.36 -12.09
C ILE A 19 -10.63 -6.21 -11.72
N TRP A 20 -10.72 -5.08 -12.41
CA TRP A 20 -9.88 -3.91 -12.16
C TRP A 20 -10.07 -3.34 -10.76
N GLY A 21 -11.29 -3.34 -10.25
CA GLY A 21 -11.60 -2.93 -8.88
C GLY A 21 -10.87 -3.78 -7.83
N ILE A 22 -10.82 -5.11 -8.02
CA ILE A 22 -10.03 -6.01 -7.16
C ILE A 22 -8.54 -5.72 -7.30
N PHE A 23 -8.03 -5.51 -8.51
CA PHE A 23 -6.62 -5.18 -8.73
C PHE A 23 -6.21 -3.86 -8.05
N MET A 24 -7.10 -2.88 -7.93
CA MET A 24 -6.84 -1.63 -7.19
C MET A 24 -6.66 -1.85 -5.68
N LEU A 25 -7.19 -2.95 -5.12
CA LEU A 25 -6.98 -3.27 -3.71
C LEU A 25 -5.55 -3.75 -3.42
N ILE A 26 -4.82 -4.24 -4.43
CA ILE A 26 -3.47 -4.77 -4.25
C ILE A 26 -2.48 -3.67 -3.82
N PRO A 27 -2.38 -2.52 -4.52
CA PRO A 27 -1.58 -1.39 -4.05
C PRO A 27 -1.96 -0.91 -2.64
N LEU A 28 -3.26 -0.87 -2.33
CA LEU A 28 -3.76 -0.39 -1.05
C LEU A 28 -3.37 -1.33 0.10
N THR A 29 -3.56 -2.64 -0.09
CA THR A 29 -3.18 -3.64 0.90
C THR A 29 -1.67 -3.67 1.13
N LEU A 30 -0.86 -3.58 0.07
CA LEU A 30 0.59 -3.44 0.17
C LEU A 30 1.00 -2.20 0.96
N MET A 31 0.37 -1.06 0.69
CA MET A 31 0.62 0.20 1.41
C MET A 31 0.31 0.07 2.89
N ILE A 32 -0.84 -0.49 3.26
CA ILE A 32 -1.22 -0.70 4.67
C ILE A 32 -0.20 -1.60 5.38
N ILE A 33 0.18 -2.73 4.76
CA ILE A 33 1.16 -3.65 5.31
C ILE A 33 2.51 -2.95 5.49
N ALA A 34 2.95 -2.16 4.51
CA ALA A 34 4.19 -1.41 4.57
C ALA A 34 4.18 -0.38 5.71
N PHE A 35 3.09 0.35 5.92
CA PHE A 35 2.96 1.28 7.05
C PHE A 35 3.00 0.56 8.41
N ILE A 36 2.29 -0.55 8.54
CA ILE A 36 2.30 -1.35 9.78
C ILE A 36 3.73 -1.80 10.10
N ASP A 37 4.48 -2.29 9.11
CA ASP A 37 5.89 -2.67 9.31
C ASP A 37 6.75 -1.44 9.64
N LEU A 38 6.56 -0.31 8.95
CA LEU A 38 7.30 0.94 9.17
C LEU A 38 7.21 1.43 10.62
N PHE A 39 6.01 1.42 11.21
CA PHE A 39 5.82 1.85 12.60
C PHE A 39 6.44 0.88 13.61
N LYS A 40 6.52 -0.41 13.27
CA LYS A 40 7.18 -1.44 14.09
C LYS A 40 8.70 -1.36 14.03
N ARG A 41 9.30 -0.68 13.04
CA ARG A 41 10.75 -0.55 12.92
C ARG A 41 11.33 0.52 13.86
N ASP A 42 12.50 0.22 14.39
CA ASP A 42 13.33 1.14 15.14
C ASP A 42 14.20 1.96 14.19
N PHE A 43 14.12 3.28 14.35
CA PHE A 43 14.78 4.26 13.51
C PHE A 43 15.90 5.02 14.25
N LYS A 44 16.39 4.54 15.42
CA LYS A 44 17.56 5.09 16.15
C LYS A 44 17.79 6.61 15.94
N ASN A 45 16.82 7.42 16.36
CA ASN A 45 16.80 8.89 16.25
C ASN A 45 16.75 9.53 14.85
N ASN A 46 16.67 8.76 13.75
CA ASN A 46 16.45 9.31 12.42
C ASN A 46 14.95 9.37 12.06
N ASN A 47 14.27 10.38 12.62
CA ASN A 47 12.86 10.63 12.33
C ASN A 47 12.62 11.11 10.89
N VAL A 48 13.64 11.71 10.25
CA VAL A 48 13.56 12.20 8.87
C VAL A 48 13.46 11.03 7.90
N ASP A 49 14.28 9.99 8.06
CA ASP A 49 14.19 8.77 7.25
C ASP A 49 12.80 8.14 7.33
N ARG A 50 12.25 8.00 8.54
CA ARG A 50 10.91 7.43 8.74
C ARG A 50 9.86 8.25 7.98
N LEU A 51 9.96 9.58 8.02
CA LEU A 51 9.04 10.48 7.32
C LEU A 51 9.19 10.36 5.80
N LEU A 52 10.40 10.38 5.27
CA LEU A 52 10.67 10.27 3.84
C LEU A 52 10.20 8.92 3.27
N ILE A 53 10.47 7.82 3.98
CA ILE A 53 10.00 6.48 3.60
C ILE A 53 8.47 6.41 3.69
N GLY A 54 7.87 6.99 4.73
CA GLY A 54 6.41 7.09 4.86
C GLY A 54 5.77 7.86 3.70
N LEU A 55 6.36 9.00 3.30
CA LEU A 55 5.92 9.77 2.14
C LEU A 55 6.08 8.99 0.84
N MET A 56 7.18 8.25 0.67
CA MET A 56 7.39 7.39 -0.50
C MET A 56 6.29 6.31 -0.61
N ILE A 57 5.93 5.67 0.51
CA ILE A 57 4.84 4.68 0.55
C ILE A 57 3.48 5.34 0.26
N LEU A 58 3.22 6.54 0.81
CA LEU A 58 1.95 7.25 0.61
C LEU A 58 1.74 7.73 -0.82
N LEU A 59 2.78 8.34 -1.42
CA LEU A 59 2.70 8.95 -2.76
C LEU A 59 2.78 7.92 -3.88
N ALA A 60 3.41 6.76 -3.63
CA ALA A 60 3.48 5.65 -4.56
C ALA A 60 3.07 4.33 -3.88
N PRO A 61 1.76 4.10 -3.64
CA PRO A 61 1.28 2.95 -2.86
C PRO A 61 1.76 1.59 -3.33
N PHE A 62 1.92 1.40 -4.64
CA PHE A 62 2.46 0.14 -5.18
C PHE A 62 3.99 0.11 -5.13
N LEU A 63 4.65 1.01 -5.85
CA LEU A 63 6.11 1.02 -6.00
C LEU A 63 6.84 1.34 -4.69
N GLY A 64 6.39 2.35 -3.95
CA GLY A 64 6.95 2.74 -2.66
C GLY A 64 6.88 1.62 -1.64
N SER A 65 5.75 0.91 -1.55
CA SER A 65 5.59 -0.25 -0.69
C SER A 65 6.49 -1.41 -1.10
N LEU A 66 6.63 -1.69 -2.39
CA LEU A 66 7.53 -2.74 -2.90
C LEU A 66 8.99 -2.43 -2.59
N ILE A 67 9.45 -1.22 -2.90
CA ILE A 67 10.82 -0.76 -2.62
C ILE A 67 11.09 -0.85 -1.11
N TYR A 68 10.14 -0.41 -0.29
CA TYR A 68 10.23 -0.50 1.16
C TYR A 68 10.38 -1.95 1.63
N ILE A 69 9.48 -2.84 1.22
CA ILE A 69 9.43 -4.23 1.68
C ILE A 69 10.65 -5.04 1.21
N ILE A 70 11.09 -4.85 -0.04
CA ILE A 70 12.13 -5.67 -0.65
C ILE A 70 13.53 -5.19 -0.26
N SER A 71 13.71 -3.87 -0.16
CA SER A 71 15.03 -3.25 0.03
C SER A 71 15.14 -2.53 1.38
N ILE A 72 14.39 -1.44 1.57
CA ILE A 72 14.67 -0.47 2.65
C ILE A 72 14.47 -1.07 4.05
N ARG A 73 13.43 -1.89 4.26
CA ARG A 73 13.11 -2.43 5.60
C ARG A 73 14.23 -3.25 6.22
N LYS A 74 15.16 -3.78 5.40
CA LYS A 74 16.31 -4.59 5.87
C LYS A 74 17.32 -3.76 6.66
N HIS A 75 17.36 -2.45 6.44
CA HIS A 75 18.24 -1.53 7.16
C HIS A 75 17.75 -1.16 8.56
N TYR A 76 16.48 -1.41 8.87
CA TYR A 76 15.85 -1.03 10.14
C TYR A 76 15.37 -2.27 10.92
N LYS A 77 15.83 -2.39 12.16
CA LYS A 77 15.48 -3.52 13.04
C LYS A 77 14.04 -3.37 13.56
N ILE A 78 13.38 -4.47 13.90
CA ILE A 78 12.07 -4.42 14.57
C ILE A 78 12.30 -3.95 16.02
N LYS A 79 11.43 -3.07 16.52
CA LYS A 79 11.41 -2.70 17.94
C LYS A 79 11.08 -3.94 18.77
N ILE A 80 12.02 -4.39 19.60
CA ILE A 80 11.79 -5.47 20.56
C ILE A 80 11.17 -4.82 21.80
N PRO A 81 9.96 -5.20 22.24
CA PRO A 81 9.42 -4.72 23.50
C PRO A 81 10.31 -5.21 24.65
N ALA A 82 10.79 -4.30 25.49
CA ALA A 82 11.44 -4.67 26.74
C ALA A 82 10.33 -5.17 27.69
N TYR A 83 10.39 -6.45 28.05
CA TYR A 83 9.55 -7.06 29.09
C TYR A 83 10.12 -6.77 30.47
#